data_AF-A0A1H2HK52-F1
#
_entry.id   AF-A0A1H2HK52-F1
#
_cell.length_a   1.000
_cell.length_b   1.000
_cell.length_c   1.000
_cell.angle_alpha   90.00
_cell.angle_beta   90.00
_cell.angle_gamma   90.00
#
_symmetry.space_group_name_H-M   'P 1'
#
loop_
_entity.id
_entity.type
_entity.pdbx_description
1 polymer ?
#
loop_
_entity_poly.entity_id
_entity_poly.type
_entity_poly.pdbx_seq_one_letter_code
_entity_poly.pdbx_strand_id
1 'polypeptide(L)'
;MTTDVLETSTGIFKKVASTSSTATADRTPKHIVLEEGLTVYLGGAGMTGGYIDDQIKSLRMVGISGAVVGRNTEGQYADAVAGVNKHRYRLKKINGMSDTGPYSVEADWSLKSLGVSRSFPTGGQFNLIGYSFGSLVAAQSALYYADKGQAVDYLVLIGSPISEEMLGEVRQQSLIEHVVILDLKEHGDPIHAGMSFFDLAEHAPLLGSQMTESSERKEGVGHFYYGIDGPSGEQRRLELAKFLYAQGLR
;
A
#
# COMPACT_ATOMS: atom_id res chain seq x y z
N MET A 1 7.23 17.10 34.67
CA MET A 1 7.13 16.43 33.35
C MET A 1 6.07 15.36 33.47
N THR A 2 4.86 15.62 32.97
CA THR A 2 3.72 14.71 33.12
C THR A 2 3.74 13.70 31.98
N THR A 3 3.85 12.43 32.31
CA THR A 3 3.82 11.31 31.35
C THR A 3 2.41 11.16 30.78
N ASP A 4 2.23 11.49 29.50
CA ASP A 4 0.97 11.36 28.75
C ASP A 4 0.66 9.91 28.32
N VAL A 5 1.36 8.93 28.90
CA VAL A 5 1.26 7.51 28.59
C VAL A 5 1.12 6.72 29.88
N LEU A 6 0.07 5.91 29.96
CA LEU A 6 -0.19 4.96 31.03
C LEU A 6 -0.03 3.55 30.47
N GLU A 7 0.98 2.83 30.94
CA GLU A 7 1.15 1.41 30.63
C GLU A 7 0.48 0.56 31.71
N THR A 8 -0.31 -0.42 31.29
CA THR A 8 -1.00 -1.37 32.17
C THR A 8 -0.81 -2.79 31.66
N SER A 9 -1.14 -3.79 32.48
CA SER A 9 -1.11 -5.20 32.09
C SER A 9 -2.08 -5.55 30.95
N THR A 10 -3.00 -4.65 30.60
CA THR A 10 -3.98 -4.81 29.51
C THR A 10 -3.68 -3.94 28.29
N GLY A 11 -2.59 -3.16 28.30
CA GLY A 11 -2.18 -2.35 27.15
C GLY A 11 -1.65 -0.96 27.52
N ILE A 12 -1.27 -0.22 26.48
CA ILE A 12 -0.73 1.14 26.55
C ILE A 12 -1.83 2.14 26.21
N PHE A 13 -2.11 3.06 27.14
CA PHE A 13 -3.12 4.10 27.01
C PHE A 13 -2.44 5.47 26.90
N LYS A 14 -2.73 6.22 25.83
CA LYS A 14 -2.21 7.58 25.65
C LYS A 14 -3.30 8.62 25.87
N LYS A 15 -2.96 9.69 26.59
CA LYS A 15 -3.84 10.84 26.78
C LYS A 15 -4.04 11.54 25.44
N VAL A 16 -5.27 11.54 24.93
CA VAL A 16 -5.64 12.13 23.62
C VAL A 16 -6.30 13.51 23.71
N ALA A 17 -6.48 14.05 24.93
CA ALA A 17 -7.06 15.38 25.13
C ALA A 17 -6.14 16.25 26.00
N SER A 18 -5.73 17.41 25.47
CA SER A 18 -4.90 18.41 26.16
C SER A 18 -5.72 19.40 27.00
N THR A 19 -7.03 19.44 26.80
CA THR A 19 -7.98 20.25 27.56
C THR A 19 -8.54 19.44 28.73
N SER A 20 -8.25 19.90 29.95
CA SER A 20 -9.00 19.53 31.14
C SER A 20 -10.46 19.92 30.89
N SER A 21 -11.34 18.93 30.74
CA SER A 21 -12.78 19.16 30.86
C SER A 21 -13.01 19.78 32.24
N THR A 22 -13.48 21.02 32.31
CA THR A 22 -14.22 21.46 33.48
C THR A 22 -15.31 20.42 33.71
N ALA A 23 -15.58 20.07 34.97
CA ALA A 23 -16.65 19.15 35.30
C ALA A 23 -17.98 19.78 34.85
N THR A 24 -18.36 19.55 33.60
CA THR A 24 -19.70 19.81 33.12
C THR A 24 -20.61 18.81 33.81
N ALA A 25 -21.77 19.28 34.30
CA ALA A 25 -22.77 18.49 35.01
C ALA A 25 -23.31 17.27 34.22
N ASP A 26 -22.95 17.18 32.94
CA ASP A 26 -23.27 16.06 32.08
C ASP A 26 -22.23 14.93 32.22
N ARG A 27 -22.62 13.88 32.94
CA ARG A 27 -21.84 12.64 33.14
C ARG A 27 -22.13 11.59 32.07
N THR A 28 -22.92 11.91 31.05
CA THR A 28 -23.18 10.94 29.98
C THR A 28 -21.92 10.75 29.14
N PRO A 29 -21.51 9.50 28.86
CA PRO A 29 -20.39 9.24 27.95
C PRO A 29 -20.66 9.91 26.61
N LYS A 30 -19.79 10.86 26.23
CA LYS A 30 -19.86 11.42 24.87
C LYS A 30 -19.37 10.36 23.89
N HIS A 31 -20.20 10.07 22.89
CA HIS A 31 -19.77 9.26 21.76
C HIS A 31 -18.66 10.02 21.02
N ILE A 32 -17.43 9.54 21.14
CA ILE A 32 -16.34 9.95 20.25
C ILE A 32 -16.52 9.09 18.99
N VAL A 33 -16.92 9.72 17.89
CA VAL A 33 -16.85 9.09 16.58
C VAL A 33 -15.39 9.16 16.16
N LEU A 34 -14.71 8.01 16.18
CA LEU A 34 -13.40 7.91 15.53
C LEU A 34 -13.68 7.92 14.04
N GLU A 35 -13.26 8.95 13.32
CA GLU A 35 -13.37 8.94 11.87
C GLU A 35 -12.39 7.88 11.34
N GLU A 36 -12.94 6.77 10.86
CA GLU A 36 -12.13 5.70 10.27
C GLU A 36 -11.57 6.18 8.95
N GLY A 37 -10.24 6.27 8.86
CA GLY A 37 -9.55 6.42 7.59
C GLY A 37 -9.81 5.24 6.65
N LEU A 38 -9.28 5.34 5.43
CA LEU A 38 -9.26 4.27 4.44
C LEU A 38 -7.81 3.99 4.06
N THR A 39 -7.33 2.79 4.36
CA THR A 39 -6.02 2.33 3.89
C THR A 39 -6.21 1.16 2.93
N VAL A 40 -5.85 1.30 1.66
CA VAL A 40 -5.94 0.20 0.70
C VAL A 40 -4.58 -0.46 0.56
N TYR A 41 -4.50 -1.77 0.79
CA TYR A 41 -3.31 -2.57 0.54
C TYR A 41 -3.46 -3.35 -0.77
N LEU A 42 -2.48 -3.20 -1.65
CA LEU A 42 -2.36 -3.86 -2.95
C LEU A 42 -1.13 -4.78 -2.92
N GLY A 43 -1.37 -6.10 -2.97
CA GLY A 43 -0.31 -7.09 -2.99
C GLY A 43 0.47 -7.15 -4.31
N GLY A 44 1.47 -8.03 -4.36
CA GLY A 44 2.23 -8.34 -5.58
C GLY A 44 1.39 -9.02 -6.68
N ALA A 45 2.09 -9.50 -7.71
CA ALA A 45 1.46 -10.07 -8.91
C ALA A 45 0.36 -11.10 -8.58
N GLY A 46 -0.75 -11.04 -9.31
CA GLY A 46 -1.93 -11.86 -9.08
C GLY A 46 -2.86 -11.41 -7.94
N MET A 47 -2.39 -10.64 -6.95
CA MET A 47 -3.19 -10.08 -5.83
C MET A 47 -4.13 -11.07 -5.10
N THR A 48 -3.72 -12.34 -5.01
CA THR A 48 -4.55 -13.45 -4.46
C THR A 48 -3.87 -14.25 -3.35
N GLY A 49 -2.64 -13.90 -2.94
CA GLY A 49 -1.92 -14.64 -1.90
C GLY A 49 -2.49 -14.43 -0.49
N GLY A 50 -2.42 -15.47 0.35
CA GLY A 50 -2.92 -15.45 1.74
C GLY A 50 -2.26 -14.35 2.60
N TYR A 51 -1.00 -14.03 2.32
CA TYR A 51 -0.24 -12.98 3.00
C TYR A 51 -0.91 -11.61 2.95
N ILE A 52 -1.76 -11.35 1.95
CA ILE A 52 -2.46 -10.09 1.79
C ILE A 52 -3.48 -9.90 2.91
N ASP A 53 -4.28 -10.93 3.20
CA ASP A 53 -5.28 -10.87 4.27
C ASP A 53 -4.61 -10.75 5.64
N ASP A 54 -3.47 -11.42 5.82
CA ASP A 54 -2.67 -11.28 7.04
C ASP A 54 -2.01 -9.89 7.18
N GLN A 55 -1.59 -9.27 6.06
CA GLN A 55 -1.12 -7.89 6.09
C GLN A 55 -2.22 -6.93 6.55
N ILE A 56 -3.46 -7.10 6.07
CA ILE A 56 -4.61 -6.30 6.52
C ILE A 56 -4.84 -6.50 8.02
N LYS A 57 -4.81 -7.75 8.49
CA LYS A 57 -4.94 -8.05 9.91
C LYS A 57 -3.85 -7.35 10.74
N SER A 58 -2.61 -7.39 10.28
CA SER A 58 -1.47 -6.72 10.91
C SER A 58 -1.62 -5.21 10.97
N LEU A 59 -2.08 -4.57 9.88
CA LEU A 59 -2.37 -3.13 9.83
C LEU A 59 -3.46 -2.75 10.84
N ARG A 60 -4.56 -3.50 10.87
CA ARG A 60 -5.66 -3.26 11.82
C ARG A 60 -5.22 -3.43 13.27
N MET A 61 -4.39 -4.43 13.56
CA MET A 61 -3.88 -4.70 14.90
C MET A 61 -3.08 -3.55 15.50
N VAL A 62 -2.38 -2.76 14.68
CA VAL A 62 -1.57 -1.62 15.14
C VAL A 62 -2.34 -0.30 15.17
N GLY A 63 -3.64 -0.32 14.81
CA GLY A 63 -4.51 0.85 14.84
C GLY A 63 -4.83 1.47 13.48
N ILE A 64 -4.38 0.87 12.37
CA ILE A 64 -4.80 1.25 11.01
C ILE A 64 -6.11 0.53 10.69
N SER A 65 -7.17 0.89 11.42
CA SER A 65 -8.43 0.14 11.47
C SER A 65 -9.17 0.12 10.13
N GLY A 66 -8.97 1.16 9.32
CA GLY A 66 -9.54 1.33 7.99
C GLY A 66 -8.94 0.45 6.88
N ALA A 67 -7.98 -0.42 7.21
CA ALA A 67 -7.26 -1.19 6.20
C ALA A 67 -8.16 -2.18 5.45
N VAL A 68 -8.09 -2.22 4.12
CA VAL A 68 -8.81 -3.13 3.23
C VAL A 68 -7.94 -3.61 2.07
N VAL A 69 -8.29 -4.76 1.50
CA VAL A 69 -7.62 -5.30 0.32
C VAL A 69 -8.14 -4.61 -0.93
N GLY A 70 -7.23 -4.10 -1.77
CA GLY A 70 -7.48 -3.79 -3.17
C GLY A 70 -7.08 -4.97 -4.06
N ARG A 71 -7.83 -5.21 -5.13
CA ARG A 71 -7.53 -6.23 -6.14
C ARG A 71 -7.68 -5.66 -7.53
N ASN A 72 -6.66 -5.83 -8.34
CA ASN A 72 -6.73 -5.61 -9.78
C ASN A 72 -6.82 -6.97 -10.48
N THR A 73 -7.82 -7.15 -11.34
CA THR A 73 -8.02 -8.38 -12.11
C THR A 73 -7.07 -8.50 -13.30
N GLU A 74 -6.34 -7.44 -13.67
CA GLU A 74 -5.24 -7.49 -14.64
C GLU A 74 -3.97 -8.04 -13.97
N GLY A 75 -3.46 -9.19 -14.44
CA GLY A 75 -2.14 -9.70 -14.05
C GLY A 75 -2.11 -11.12 -13.46
N GLN A 76 -2.54 -12.13 -14.22
CA GLN A 76 -2.14 -13.51 -13.91
C GLN A 76 -0.61 -13.67 -14.08
N TYR A 77 0.01 -14.50 -13.24
CA TYR A 77 1.47 -14.67 -13.07
C TYR A 77 2.30 -14.77 -14.36
N ALA A 78 1.73 -15.29 -15.45
CA ALA A 78 2.42 -15.41 -16.74
C ALA A 78 2.69 -14.06 -17.45
N ASP A 79 2.04 -12.98 -17.00
CA ASP A 79 2.10 -11.63 -17.61
C ASP A 79 2.84 -10.61 -16.71
N ALA A 80 3.49 -11.06 -15.64
CA ALA A 80 4.08 -10.17 -14.62
C ALA A 80 5.14 -9.21 -15.19
N VAL A 81 5.98 -9.66 -16.13
CA VAL A 81 7.00 -8.81 -16.75
C VAL A 81 6.38 -7.78 -17.70
N ALA A 82 5.42 -8.17 -18.53
CA ALA A 82 4.75 -7.25 -19.44
C ALA A 82 3.83 -6.28 -18.69
N GLY A 83 3.14 -6.76 -17.65
CA GLY A 83 2.36 -5.96 -16.73
C GLY A 83 3.22 -4.94 -15.97
N VAL A 84 4.37 -5.35 -15.42
CA VAL A 84 5.31 -4.40 -14.79
C VAL A 84 5.82 -3.38 -15.81
N ASN A 85 6.20 -3.80 -17.02
CA ASN A 85 6.64 -2.88 -18.07
C ASN A 85 5.55 -1.86 -18.44
N LYS A 86 4.30 -2.29 -18.54
CA LYS A 86 3.14 -1.43 -18.83
C LYS A 86 2.85 -0.45 -17.70
N HIS A 87 2.85 -0.92 -16.45
CA HIS A 87 2.32 -0.16 -15.31
C HIS A 87 3.34 0.66 -14.54
N ARG A 88 4.64 0.46 -14.80
CA ARG A 88 5.71 1.26 -14.17
C ARG A 88 5.79 2.70 -14.67
N TYR A 89 5.15 2.98 -15.81
CA TYR A 89 4.96 4.31 -16.37
C TYR A 89 3.53 4.77 -16.16
N ARG A 90 3.31 6.08 -16.07
CA ARG A 90 1.96 6.64 -15.90
C ARG A 90 1.02 6.23 -17.03
N LEU A 91 -0.13 5.66 -16.68
CA LEU A 91 -1.15 5.23 -17.66
C LEU A 91 -2.45 6.02 -17.46
N LYS A 92 -2.63 7.09 -18.24
CA LYS A 92 -3.86 7.92 -18.20
C LYS A 92 -4.96 7.43 -19.16
N LYS A 93 -4.58 6.77 -20.25
CA LYS A 93 -5.52 6.30 -21.28
C LYS A 93 -5.18 4.88 -21.72
N ILE A 94 -6.20 4.11 -22.04
CA ILE A 94 -6.12 2.82 -22.69
C ILE A 94 -6.56 3.01 -24.12
N ASN A 95 -5.67 2.67 -25.06
CA ASN A 95 -5.96 2.68 -26.49
C ASN A 95 -6.18 1.25 -26.96
N GLY A 96 -7.14 1.04 -27.85
CA GLY A 96 -7.41 -0.28 -28.42
C GLY A 96 -8.14 -0.20 -29.75
N MET A 97 -8.48 -1.37 -30.28
CA MET A 97 -9.28 -1.52 -31.49
C MET A 97 -10.59 -2.22 -31.15
N SER A 98 -11.70 -1.71 -31.66
CA SER A 98 -13.02 -2.31 -31.57
C SER A 98 -13.58 -2.56 -32.98
N ASP A 99 -14.72 -3.24 -33.07
CA ASP A 99 -15.44 -3.45 -34.35
C ASP A 99 -15.85 -2.14 -35.03
N THR A 100 -15.91 -1.03 -34.29
CA THR A 100 -16.21 0.32 -34.80
C THR A 100 -14.97 1.18 -35.05
N GLY A 101 -13.76 0.61 -34.91
CA GLY A 101 -12.49 1.31 -35.12
C GLY A 101 -11.69 1.55 -33.82
N PRO A 102 -10.63 2.37 -33.89
CA PRO A 102 -9.76 2.62 -32.75
C PRO A 102 -10.49 3.41 -31.67
N TYR A 103 -10.27 3.05 -30.41
CA TYR A 103 -10.81 3.76 -29.26
C TYR A 103 -9.70 4.21 -28.31
N SER A 104 -9.99 5.24 -27.53
CA SER A 104 -9.15 5.76 -26.44
C SER A 104 -10.05 6.10 -25.27
N VAL A 105 -9.91 5.39 -24.16
CA VAL A 105 -10.68 5.60 -22.94
C VAL A 105 -9.76 5.98 -21.79
N GLU A 106 -10.25 6.73 -20.82
CA GLU A 106 -9.50 7.01 -19.58
C GLU A 106 -9.24 5.69 -18.85
N ALA A 107 -8.01 5.50 -18.38
CA ALA A 107 -7.68 4.34 -17.57
C ALA A 107 -8.35 4.49 -16.19
N ASP A 108 -9.17 3.52 -15.81
CA ASP A 108 -9.90 3.54 -14.53
C ASP A 108 -9.08 2.92 -13.41
N TRP A 109 -8.49 3.77 -12.57
CA TRP A 109 -7.74 3.39 -11.37
C TRP A 109 -8.50 3.68 -10.07
N SER A 110 -9.84 3.76 -10.15
CA SER A 110 -10.69 4.01 -8.99
C SER A 110 -10.73 2.83 -8.02
N LEU A 111 -11.06 3.10 -6.75
CA LEU A 111 -11.36 2.11 -5.72
C LEU A 111 -12.32 1.03 -6.24
N LYS A 112 -13.34 1.42 -7.02
CA LYS A 112 -14.29 0.47 -7.61
C LYS A 112 -13.61 -0.48 -8.60
N SER A 113 -12.72 0.01 -9.47
CA SER A 113 -11.98 -0.86 -10.40
C SER A 113 -10.99 -1.77 -9.66
N LEU A 114 -10.53 -1.33 -8.48
CA LEU A 114 -9.71 -2.11 -7.55
C LEU A 114 -10.54 -3.03 -6.62
N GLY A 115 -11.84 -3.20 -6.87
CA GLY A 115 -12.70 -4.07 -6.05
C GLY A 115 -12.93 -3.59 -4.61
N VAL A 116 -12.61 -2.33 -4.32
CA VAL A 116 -12.85 -1.69 -3.02
C VAL A 116 -14.22 -0.99 -3.05
N SER A 117 -15.14 -1.47 -2.22
CA SER A 117 -16.50 -0.92 -2.10
C SER A 117 -16.64 0.16 -1.02
N ARG A 118 -15.58 0.43 -0.25
CA ARG A 118 -15.59 1.50 0.76
C ARG A 118 -15.62 2.87 0.08
N SER A 119 -16.44 3.76 0.63
CA SER A 119 -16.46 5.18 0.26
C SER A 119 -15.22 5.89 0.80
N PHE A 120 -14.92 7.06 0.24
CA PHE A 120 -13.92 7.95 0.81
C PHE A 120 -14.28 8.32 2.25
N PRO A 121 -13.29 8.40 3.15
CA PRO A 121 -13.52 8.86 4.51
C PRO A 121 -14.02 10.31 4.48
N THR A 122 -15.08 10.61 5.23
CA THR A 122 -15.55 12.00 5.43
C THR A 122 -14.64 12.79 6.37
N GLY A 123 -13.80 12.08 7.11
CA GLY A 123 -12.57 12.57 7.71
C GLY A 123 -11.70 11.40 8.18
N GLY A 124 -10.45 11.67 8.54
CA GLY A 124 -9.38 10.66 8.60
C GLY A 124 -8.63 10.52 7.27
N GLN A 125 -7.58 9.69 7.28
CA GLN A 125 -6.64 9.58 6.15
C GLN A 125 -7.16 8.69 5.01
N PHE A 126 -6.79 9.02 3.77
CA PHE A 126 -6.83 8.12 2.63
C PHE A 126 -5.41 7.70 2.23
N ASN A 127 -5.09 6.43 2.49
CA ASN A 127 -3.78 5.85 2.28
C ASN A 127 -3.82 4.73 1.22
N LEU A 128 -2.75 4.63 0.44
CA LEU A 128 -2.52 3.57 -0.54
C LEU A 128 -1.18 2.91 -0.24
N ILE A 129 -1.17 1.60 -0.02
CA ILE A 129 0.04 0.80 0.20
C ILE A 129 0.12 -0.23 -0.92
N GLY A 130 1.25 -0.29 -1.60
CA GLY A 130 1.47 -1.29 -2.64
C GLY A 130 2.81 -2.00 -2.49
N TYR A 131 2.78 -3.32 -2.67
CA TYR A 131 3.95 -4.19 -2.63
C TYR A 131 4.22 -4.82 -3.99
N SER A 132 5.48 -4.77 -4.45
CA SER A 132 5.87 -5.32 -5.76
C SER A 132 4.97 -4.74 -6.87
N PHE A 133 4.35 -5.56 -7.71
CA PHE A 133 3.37 -5.10 -8.71
C PHE A 133 2.27 -4.19 -8.14
N GLY A 134 1.82 -4.44 -6.90
CA GLY A 134 0.81 -3.62 -6.25
C GLY A 134 1.25 -2.18 -5.99
N SER A 135 2.55 -1.91 -5.89
CA SER A 135 3.09 -0.54 -5.76
C SER A 135 2.82 0.28 -7.02
N LEU A 136 2.86 -0.35 -8.19
CA LEU A 136 2.53 0.29 -9.47
C LEU A 136 1.05 0.67 -9.50
N VAL A 137 0.18 -0.26 -9.12
CA VAL A 137 -1.27 -0.03 -9.04
C VAL A 137 -1.59 1.06 -8.02
N ALA A 138 -0.92 1.06 -6.86
CA ALA A 138 -1.07 2.09 -5.83
C ALA A 138 -0.67 3.47 -6.37
N ALA A 139 0.47 3.56 -7.06
CA ALA A 139 0.94 4.82 -7.64
C ALA A 139 0.00 5.34 -8.76
N GLN A 140 -0.52 4.46 -9.61
CA GLN A 140 -1.49 4.84 -10.64
C GLN A 140 -2.78 5.37 -10.00
N SER A 141 -3.29 4.68 -8.98
CA SER A 141 -4.50 5.08 -8.26
C SER A 141 -4.30 6.40 -7.50
N ALA A 142 -3.14 6.58 -6.86
CA ALA A 142 -2.83 7.81 -6.14
C ALA A 142 -2.86 9.03 -7.09
N LEU A 143 -2.19 8.90 -8.23
CA LEU A 143 -2.17 9.97 -9.21
C LEU A 143 -3.52 10.15 -9.93
N TYR A 144 -4.29 9.08 -10.13
CA TYR A 144 -5.66 9.15 -10.64
C TYR A 144 -6.57 9.98 -9.73
N TYR A 145 -6.46 9.79 -8.41
CA TYR A 145 -7.23 10.56 -7.44
C TYR A 145 -6.75 11.99 -7.31
N ALA A 146 -5.44 12.21 -7.31
CA ALA A 146 -4.86 13.55 -7.33
C ALA A 146 -5.30 14.35 -8.57
N ASP A 147 -5.32 13.73 -9.76
CA ASP A 147 -5.82 14.36 -10.99
C ASP A 147 -7.31 14.76 -10.89
N LYS A 148 -8.07 14.16 -9.97
CA LYS A 148 -9.49 14.46 -9.70
C LYS A 148 -9.70 15.36 -8.47
N GLY A 149 -8.63 15.91 -7.89
CA GLY A 149 -8.69 16.80 -6.74
C GLY A 149 -8.88 16.09 -5.40
N GLN A 150 -8.77 14.76 -5.36
CA GLN A 150 -8.83 13.98 -4.12
C GLN A 150 -7.41 13.81 -3.57
N ALA A 151 -7.19 14.27 -2.34
CA ALA A 151 -5.93 14.09 -1.63
C ALA A 151 -5.72 12.63 -1.22
N VAL A 152 -4.46 12.20 -1.24
CA VAL A 152 -3.95 10.93 -0.73
C VAL A 152 -2.91 11.27 0.34
N ASP A 153 -3.21 10.97 1.59
CA ASP A 153 -2.33 11.31 2.72
C ASP A 153 -1.01 10.53 2.63
N TYR A 154 -1.07 9.20 2.42
CA TYR A 154 0.11 8.36 2.26
C TYR A 154 0.04 7.47 1.02
N LEU A 155 1.10 7.53 0.20
CA LEU A 155 1.43 6.53 -0.80
C LEU A 155 2.68 5.76 -0.36
N VAL A 156 2.53 4.47 -0.08
CA VAL A 156 3.62 3.58 0.36
C VAL A 156 3.98 2.62 -0.77
N LEU A 157 5.24 2.63 -1.19
CA LEU A 157 5.79 1.83 -2.28
C LEU A 157 6.85 0.86 -1.75
N ILE A 158 6.53 -0.43 -1.70
CA ILE A 158 7.38 -1.48 -1.11
C ILE A 158 7.93 -2.38 -2.21
N GLY A 159 9.25 -2.52 -2.31
CA GLY A 159 9.90 -3.31 -3.37
C GLY A 159 9.39 -2.89 -4.76
N SER A 160 9.36 -1.59 -5.02
CA SER A 160 8.58 -1.03 -6.13
C SER A 160 9.40 -0.92 -7.42
N PRO A 161 9.01 -1.55 -8.55
CA PRO A 161 9.71 -1.39 -9.83
C PRO A 161 9.25 -0.15 -10.63
N ILE A 162 8.65 0.83 -9.94
CA ILE A 162 8.18 2.10 -10.53
C ILE A 162 9.30 2.80 -11.28
N SER A 163 9.00 3.37 -12.45
CA SER A 163 10.00 4.08 -13.24
C SER A 163 10.39 5.40 -12.57
N GLU A 164 11.57 5.93 -12.90
CA GLU A 164 12.03 7.23 -12.38
C GLU A 164 11.06 8.36 -12.75
N GLU A 165 10.48 8.31 -13.96
CA GLU A 165 9.53 9.31 -14.44
C GLU A 165 8.24 9.32 -13.60
N MET A 166 7.63 8.16 -13.39
CA MET A 166 6.41 8.05 -12.59
C MET A 166 6.68 8.32 -11.10
N LEU A 167 7.87 7.95 -10.60
CA LEU A 167 8.33 8.30 -9.27
C LEU A 167 8.47 9.83 -9.09
N GLY A 168 8.98 10.51 -10.12
CA GLY A 168 9.03 11.97 -10.18
C GLY A 168 7.64 12.59 -10.12
N GLU A 169 6.68 12.05 -10.89
CA GLU A 169 5.27 12.50 -10.85
C GLU A 169 4.64 12.37 -9.46
N VAL A 170 4.77 11.21 -8.81
CA VAL A 170 4.17 11.01 -7.47
C VAL A 170 4.77 11.95 -6.42
N ARG A 171 6.09 12.20 -6.48
CA ARG A 171 6.78 13.07 -5.52
C ARG A 171 6.48 14.55 -5.70
N GLN A 172 6.15 14.98 -6.91
CA GLN A 172 5.86 16.38 -7.24
C GLN A 172 4.37 16.73 -7.12
N GLN A 173 3.50 15.73 -7.01
CA GLN A 173 2.05 15.92 -6.92
C GLN A 173 1.65 16.42 -5.53
N SER A 174 1.15 17.66 -5.43
CA SER A 174 0.84 18.30 -4.15
C SER A 174 -0.34 17.68 -3.39
N LEU A 175 -1.18 16.88 -4.08
CA LEU A 175 -2.27 16.13 -3.46
C LEU A 175 -1.86 14.72 -3.00
N ILE A 176 -0.58 14.34 -3.15
CA ILE A 176 -0.01 13.15 -2.52
C ILE A 176 0.91 13.67 -1.41
N GLU A 177 0.42 13.68 -0.17
CA GLU A 177 1.08 14.42 0.91
C GLU A 177 2.39 13.76 1.35
N HIS A 178 2.39 12.44 1.46
CA HIS A 178 3.54 11.67 1.88
C HIS A 178 3.79 10.47 0.95
N VAL A 179 5.00 10.40 0.38
CA VAL A 179 5.47 9.24 -0.38
C VAL A 179 6.51 8.49 0.45
N VAL A 180 6.18 7.28 0.89
CA VAL A 180 7.07 6.39 1.64
C VAL A 180 7.59 5.31 0.70
N ILE A 181 8.91 5.16 0.61
CA ILE A 181 9.56 4.16 -0.25
C ILE A 181 10.33 3.21 0.62
N LEU A 182 10.05 1.91 0.47
CA LEU A 182 10.73 0.82 1.17
C LEU A 182 11.36 -0.11 0.13
N ASP A 183 12.61 0.17 -0.23
CA ASP A 183 13.44 -0.77 -0.96
C ASP A 183 13.91 -1.87 0.00
N LEU A 184 13.92 -3.14 -0.44
CA LEU A 184 14.21 -4.29 0.42
C LEU A 184 15.66 -4.81 0.22
N LYS A 185 16.60 -3.88 0.00
CA LYS A 185 17.99 -4.21 -0.38
C LYS A 185 18.71 -5.02 0.69
N GLU A 186 18.42 -4.74 1.96
CA GLU A 186 18.92 -5.47 3.13
C GLU A 186 18.45 -6.93 3.17
N HIS A 187 17.39 -7.26 2.44
CA HIS A 187 16.87 -8.62 2.30
C HIS A 187 17.32 -9.29 0.99
N GLY A 188 18.14 -8.60 0.19
CA GLY A 188 18.65 -9.07 -1.10
C GLY A 188 17.72 -8.81 -2.28
N ASP A 189 16.68 -7.98 -2.13
CA ASP A 189 15.82 -7.57 -3.24
C ASP A 189 16.57 -6.62 -4.19
N PRO A 190 16.74 -6.96 -5.47
CA PRO A 190 17.32 -6.04 -6.45
C PRO A 190 16.34 -4.95 -6.91
N ILE A 191 15.04 -5.10 -6.67
CA ILE A 191 14.03 -4.13 -7.07
C ILE A 191 14.06 -2.91 -6.16
N HIS A 192 14.09 -1.73 -6.78
CA HIS A 192 14.02 -0.47 -6.07
C HIS A 192 13.26 0.59 -6.87
N ALA A 193 12.69 1.57 -6.16
CA ALA A 193 11.98 2.65 -6.82
C ALA A 193 12.91 3.47 -7.71
N GLY A 194 12.44 3.87 -8.90
CA GLY A 194 13.21 4.65 -9.85
C GLY A 194 14.18 3.83 -10.71
N MET A 195 14.23 2.51 -10.56
CA MET A 195 15.10 1.67 -11.38
C MET A 195 14.78 1.79 -12.87
N SER A 196 15.75 1.57 -13.75
CA SER A 196 15.46 1.55 -15.20
C SER A 196 14.80 0.23 -15.63
N PHE A 197 14.25 0.18 -16.84
CA PHE A 197 13.72 -1.08 -17.38
C PHE A 197 14.86 -2.08 -17.64
N PHE A 198 16.02 -1.57 -18.05
CA PHE A 198 17.20 -2.38 -18.31
C PHE A 198 17.68 -3.06 -17.02
N ASP A 199 17.79 -2.32 -15.92
CA ASP A 199 18.18 -2.87 -14.61
C ASP A 199 17.17 -3.93 -14.13
N LEU A 200 15.87 -3.67 -14.33
CA LEU A 200 14.81 -4.62 -14.00
C LEU A 200 14.95 -5.93 -14.79
N ALA A 201 15.21 -5.83 -16.11
CA ALA A 201 15.37 -6.98 -16.98
C ALA A 201 16.63 -7.78 -16.63
N GLU A 202 17.73 -7.12 -16.29
CA GLU A 202 18.98 -7.76 -15.86
C GLU A 202 18.79 -8.59 -14.58
N HIS A 203 17.93 -8.14 -13.68
CA HIS A 203 17.64 -8.84 -12.43
C HIS A 203 16.55 -9.91 -12.53
N ALA A 204 15.89 -10.08 -13.68
CA ALA A 204 14.83 -11.07 -13.85
C ALA A 204 15.24 -12.52 -13.50
N PRO A 205 16.44 -13.02 -13.86
CA PRO A 205 16.89 -14.36 -13.45
C PRO A 205 17.04 -14.49 -11.93
N LEU A 206 17.55 -13.45 -11.25
CA LEU A 206 17.68 -13.44 -9.79
C LEU A 206 16.31 -13.48 -9.13
N LEU A 207 15.33 -12.73 -9.63
CA LEU A 207 13.95 -12.76 -9.13
C LEU A 207 13.33 -14.17 -9.28
N GLY A 208 13.56 -14.85 -10.40
CA GLY A 208 13.13 -16.23 -10.60
C GLY A 208 13.76 -17.20 -9.59
N SER A 209 15.05 -17.04 -9.30
CA SER A 209 15.75 -17.80 -8.27
C SER A 209 15.19 -17.54 -6.88
N GLN A 210 14.96 -16.28 -6.52
CA GLN A 210 14.38 -15.89 -5.22
C GLN A 210 12.96 -16.41 -5.04
N MET A 211 12.15 -16.42 -6.11
CA MET A 211 10.81 -16.99 -6.08
C MET A 211 10.85 -18.51 -5.81
N THR A 212 11.76 -19.21 -6.48
CA THR A 212 11.96 -20.66 -6.33
C THR A 212 12.43 -20.97 -4.92
N GLU A 213 13.47 -20.29 -4.45
CA GLU A 213 14.02 -20.45 -3.11
C GLU A 213 12.96 -20.16 -2.03
N SER A 214 12.17 -19.10 -2.20
CA SER A 214 11.12 -18.74 -1.23
C SER A 214 10.05 -19.83 -1.12
N SER A 215 9.72 -20.45 -2.26
CA SER A 215 8.75 -21.55 -2.34
C SER A 215 9.29 -22.83 -1.71
N GLU A 216 10.54 -23.19 -2.00
CA GLU A 216 11.19 -24.39 -1.46
C GLU A 216 11.40 -24.31 0.05
N ARG A 217 11.87 -23.16 0.53
CA ARG A 217 12.17 -22.93 1.95
C ARG A 217 10.93 -22.58 2.78
N LYS A 218 9.82 -22.22 2.13
CA LYS A 218 8.63 -21.64 2.79
C LYS A 218 8.99 -20.42 3.64
N GLU A 219 9.89 -19.59 3.12
CA GLU A 219 10.41 -18.40 3.77
C GLU A 219 10.55 -17.29 2.73
N GLY A 220 10.18 -16.04 3.03
CA GLY A 220 10.35 -14.95 2.06
C GLY A 220 11.81 -14.58 1.87
N VAL A 221 12.32 -14.66 0.63
CA VAL A 221 13.70 -14.30 0.27
C VAL A 221 13.69 -13.16 -0.76
N GLY A 222 14.58 -12.18 -0.57
CA GLY A 222 14.76 -11.07 -1.51
C GLY A 222 13.45 -10.32 -1.77
N HIS A 223 13.08 -10.24 -3.05
CA HIS A 223 11.86 -9.56 -3.46
C HIS A 223 10.59 -10.10 -2.81
N PHE A 224 10.56 -11.38 -2.43
CA PHE A 224 9.40 -12.08 -1.85
C PHE A 224 9.36 -12.03 -0.31
N TYR A 225 10.16 -11.16 0.32
CA TYR A 225 10.33 -11.08 1.77
C TYR A 225 9.02 -11.05 2.58
N TYR A 226 8.01 -10.31 2.11
CA TYR A 226 6.68 -10.20 2.74
C TYR A 226 5.62 -11.13 2.12
N GLY A 227 5.91 -11.71 0.96
CA GLY A 227 4.95 -12.42 0.10
C GLY A 227 4.76 -13.91 0.38
N ILE A 228 5.20 -14.40 1.56
CA ILE A 228 5.09 -15.81 1.95
C ILE A 228 4.23 -15.95 3.22
N ASP A 229 3.41 -17.01 3.25
CA ASP A 229 2.56 -17.36 4.39
C ASP A 229 3.36 -18.06 5.51
N GLY A 230 2.79 -18.05 6.72
CA GLY A 230 3.35 -18.72 7.90
C GLY A 230 3.98 -17.76 8.91
N PRO A 231 4.47 -18.29 10.05
CA PRO A 231 4.79 -17.48 11.24
C PRO A 231 5.84 -16.40 11.02
N SER A 232 6.88 -16.70 10.21
CA SER A 232 7.91 -15.70 9.90
C SER A 232 7.35 -14.56 9.04
N GLY A 233 6.50 -14.88 8.06
CA GLY A 233 5.79 -13.88 7.25
C GLY A 233 4.85 -13.04 8.10
N GLU A 234 4.08 -13.65 9.00
CA GLU A 234 3.16 -12.95 9.92
C GLU A 234 3.91 -11.94 10.79
N GLN A 235 5.03 -12.36 11.38
CA GLN A 235 5.86 -11.46 12.18
C GLN A 235 6.40 -10.28 11.36
N ARG A 236 6.95 -10.54 10.15
CA ARG A 236 7.48 -9.50 9.26
C ARG A 236 6.39 -8.49 8.88
N ARG A 237 5.19 -8.95 8.54
CA ARG A 237 4.07 -8.08 8.17
C ARG A 237 3.53 -7.27 9.35
N LEU A 238 3.59 -7.81 10.57
CA LEU A 238 3.31 -7.07 11.79
C LEU A 238 4.37 -6.00 12.07
N GLU A 239 5.65 -6.30 11.88
CA GLU A 239 6.75 -5.34 12.02
C GLU A 239 6.62 -4.21 10.99
N LEU A 240 6.32 -4.55 9.74
CA LEU A 240 5.98 -3.57 8.69
C LEU A 240 4.79 -2.70 9.10
N ALA A 241 3.71 -3.29 9.61
CA ALA A 241 2.54 -2.53 10.06
C ALA A 241 2.89 -1.55 11.20
N LYS A 242 3.67 -1.99 12.19
CA LYS A 242 4.16 -1.12 13.28
C LYS A 242 5.01 0.02 12.75
N PHE A 243 5.91 -0.26 11.81
CA PHE A 243 6.73 0.75 11.16
C PHE A 243 5.84 1.80 10.46
N LEU A 244 4.88 1.37 9.64
CA LEU A 244 3.97 2.28 8.93
C LEU A 244 3.11 3.12 9.89
N TYR A 245 2.60 2.51 10.96
CA TYR A 245 1.88 3.26 11.99
C TYR A 245 2.79 4.32 12.66
N ALA A 246 4.05 3.99 12.91
CA ALA A 246 5.03 4.94 13.44
C ALA A 246 5.36 6.07 12.46
N GLN A 247 5.24 5.85 11.14
CA GLN A 247 5.34 6.89 10.11
C GLN A 247 4.14 7.84 10.08
N GLY A 248 3.05 7.50 10.77
CA GLY A 248 1.86 8.35 10.89
C GLY A 248 0.60 7.83 10.21
N LEU A 249 0.64 6.64 9.59
CA LEU A 249 -0.55 6.01 9.00
C LEU A 249 -1.58 5.66 10.09
N ARG A 250 -2.85 5.91 9.82
CA ARG A 250 -4.01 5.67 10.69
C ARG A 250 -5.17 5.02 9.93
#